data_AF-A0A815AJN0-F1
#
_entry.id   AF-A0A815AJN0-F1
#
_cell.length_a   1.000
_cell.length_b   1.000
_cell.length_c   1.000
_cell.angle_alpha   90.00
_cell.angle_beta   90.00
_cell.angle_gamma   90.00
#
_symmetry.space_group_name_H-M   'P 1'
#
loop_
_entity.id
_entity.type
_entity.pdbx_description
1 polymer ?
#
loop_
_entity_poly.entity_id
_entity_poly.type
_entity_poly.pdbx_seq_one_letter_code
_entity_poly.pdbx_strand_id
1 'polypeptide(L)'
;MLKSISLVVVVLATIAFAKEESSGRKKEEVGTVIGIDLGTTYSCVGIFKNGRVEIIANDQGNRITPSYVAFTAEGERLIGDAAKNQLTSNPENTIFDVKRLIGREFKDPAVQADIKHFPFNVVDRRSKPTISINVGSEQKFFEPEEISAMILGKMREIAEAYLGHKVTHAVVTVPAYFNDAQRQATKDAGAISGLVVMRIINEPTAAAIAYGLDKKEGEKNILVFDLGGGTFDVSLLTIDNGVFEVVATNGDTHLGGEDFDQRVMEHFIKLFKKKTGKDARKDNRAVQKLRREVEKAKRTLSSQHQTKIEIESFFDNEDFSETLTRAKFEELNMDLFRSTMKPVQKVLEDADLKKTDIAEVVLVGGSTRIPKVQQLVKEYFDGKEPSRGINPDEAVGKLH
;
A
#
# COMPACT_ATOMS: atom_id res chain seq x y z
N MET A 1 60.62 85.56 -4.96
CA MET A 1 59.92 85.76 -3.68
C MET A 1 58.79 84.75 -3.58
N LEU A 2 58.83 83.96 -2.50
CA LEU A 2 57.87 83.03 -1.91
C LEU A 2 56.74 82.47 -2.80
N LYS A 3 56.85 81.17 -3.14
CA LYS A 3 55.71 80.30 -3.42
C LYS A 3 55.31 79.62 -2.11
N SER A 4 54.17 80.02 -1.55
CA SER A 4 53.40 79.22 -0.60
C SER A 4 52.67 78.11 -1.37
N ILE A 5 52.60 76.90 -0.82
CA ILE A 5 51.42 76.01 -0.77
C ILE A 5 51.84 74.70 -0.07
N SER A 6 51.02 74.34 0.90
CA SER A 6 51.22 73.35 1.96
C SER A 6 51.53 71.92 1.51
N LEU A 7 52.39 71.28 2.29
CA LEU A 7 52.67 69.85 2.31
C LEU A 7 51.48 69.10 2.94
N VAL A 8 50.69 68.38 2.12
CA VAL A 8 49.68 67.43 2.61
C VAL A 8 50.33 66.05 2.70
N VAL A 9 50.41 65.52 3.93
CA VAL A 9 50.81 64.14 4.22
C VAL A 9 49.64 63.22 3.88
N VAL A 10 49.80 62.38 2.86
CA VAL A 10 48.83 61.34 2.50
C VAL A 10 49.10 60.10 3.35
N VAL A 11 48.21 59.83 4.31
CA VAL A 11 48.12 58.56 5.02
C VAL A 11 47.37 57.58 4.12
N LEU A 12 48.05 56.54 3.65
CA LEU A 12 47.44 55.38 2.98
C LEU A 12 46.73 54.51 4.02
N ALA A 13 45.41 54.66 4.13
CA ALA A 13 44.57 53.73 4.87
C ALA A 13 44.27 52.50 4.00
N THR A 14 44.79 51.34 4.38
CA THR A 14 44.40 50.04 3.82
C THR A 14 43.02 49.67 4.35
N ILE A 15 41.97 49.86 3.55
CA ILE A 15 40.64 49.33 3.82
C ILE A 15 40.63 47.85 3.44
N ALA A 16 40.59 46.98 4.44
CA ALA A 16 40.27 45.57 4.27
C ALA A 16 38.81 45.45 3.84
N PHE A 17 38.58 44.95 2.62
CA PHE A 17 37.25 44.51 2.21
C PHE A 17 36.91 43.22 2.96
N ALA A 18 36.02 43.33 3.94
CA ALA A 18 35.35 42.17 4.52
C ALA A 18 34.50 41.52 3.42
N LYS A 19 34.89 40.31 3.03
CA LYS A 19 34.09 39.45 2.16
C LYS A 19 32.95 38.90 3.03
N GLU A 20 31.72 39.30 2.76
CA GLU A 20 30.55 38.61 3.33
C GLU A 20 30.60 37.15 2.86
N GLU A 21 30.91 36.23 3.79
CA GLU A 21 30.63 34.82 3.61
C GLU A 21 29.12 34.64 3.58
N SER A 22 28.53 34.67 2.38
CA SER A 22 27.23 34.06 2.18
C SER A 22 27.39 32.57 2.52
N SER A 23 26.84 32.13 3.65
CA SER A 23 26.73 30.71 3.97
C SER A 23 25.79 30.05 2.96
N GLY A 24 26.33 29.70 1.79
CA GLY A 24 25.65 28.91 0.81
C GLY A 24 25.38 27.54 1.42
N ARG A 25 24.15 27.30 1.88
CA ARG A 25 23.65 25.93 1.94
C ARG A 25 23.78 25.38 0.53
N LYS A 26 24.77 24.52 0.29
CA LYS A 26 24.77 23.64 -0.89
C LYS A 26 23.39 22.96 -0.87
N LYS A 27 22.52 23.29 -1.83
CA LYS A 27 21.38 22.44 -2.13
C LYS A 27 21.98 21.09 -2.44
N GLU A 28 21.78 20.10 -1.57
CA GLU A 28 22.05 18.72 -1.94
C GLU A 28 21.29 18.48 -3.24
N GLU A 29 22.01 18.03 -4.27
CA GLU A 29 21.41 17.72 -5.56
C GLU A 29 20.59 16.44 -5.34
N VAL A 30 19.33 16.63 -4.97
CA VAL A 30 18.34 15.57 -4.86
C VAL A 30 18.19 14.99 -6.26
N GLY A 31 18.73 13.79 -6.48
CA GLY A 31 18.55 13.05 -7.73
C GLY A 31 17.07 12.70 -7.98
N THR A 32 16.79 11.81 -8.93
CA THR A 32 15.41 11.36 -9.19
C THR A 32 14.75 10.83 -7.92
N VAL A 33 13.64 11.47 -7.53
CA VAL A 33 12.78 11.02 -6.42
C VAL A 33 11.74 10.06 -6.99
N ILE A 34 11.52 8.93 -6.32
CA ILE A 34 10.51 7.94 -6.70
C ILE A 34 9.30 8.02 -5.76
N GLY A 35 8.10 7.85 -6.30
CA GLY A 35 6.88 7.63 -5.52
C GLY A 35 6.67 6.14 -5.31
N ILE A 36 6.55 5.68 -4.07
CA ILE A 36 6.28 4.28 -3.74
C ILE A 36 4.94 4.19 -3.02
N ASP A 37 4.04 3.40 -3.60
CA ASP A 37 2.90 2.86 -2.89
C ASP A 37 3.29 1.55 -2.21
N LEU A 38 3.42 1.56 -0.88
CA LEU A 38 3.73 0.37 -0.09
C LEU A 38 2.41 -0.26 0.37
N GLY A 39 1.72 -0.98 -0.50
CA GLY A 39 0.42 -1.59 -0.17
C GLY A 39 0.53 -2.90 0.61
N THR A 40 -0.59 -3.33 1.22
CA THR A 40 -0.65 -4.54 2.06
C THR A 40 -0.32 -5.80 1.26
N THR A 41 -0.93 -5.97 0.08
CA THR A 41 -0.77 -7.17 -0.76
C THR A 41 0.10 -6.93 -1.99
N TYR A 42 0.11 -5.70 -2.50
CA TYR A 42 0.89 -5.27 -3.66
C TYR A 42 1.48 -3.89 -3.41
N SER A 43 2.67 -3.66 -3.92
CA SER A 43 3.34 -2.36 -3.96
C SER A 43 3.51 -1.90 -5.39
N CYS A 44 3.57 -0.58 -5.58
CA CYS A 44 3.74 0.07 -6.88
C CYS A 44 4.82 1.14 -6.77
N VAL A 45 5.58 1.36 -7.84
CA VAL A 45 6.59 2.42 -7.90
C VAL A 45 6.41 3.26 -9.17
N GLY A 46 6.43 4.57 -9.00
CA GLY A 46 6.26 5.56 -10.06
C GLY A 46 7.33 6.64 -10.03
N ILE A 47 7.50 7.28 -11.19
CA ILE A 47 8.35 8.47 -11.35
C ILE A 47 7.57 9.56 -12.09
N PHE A 48 7.94 10.82 -11.85
CA PHE A 48 7.49 11.92 -12.68
C PHE A 48 8.58 12.33 -13.66
N LYS A 49 8.29 12.15 -14.93
CA LYS A 49 9.23 12.42 -16.02
C LYS A 49 8.48 13.02 -17.19
N ASN A 50 9.03 14.09 -17.77
CA ASN A 50 8.45 14.77 -18.93
C ASN A 50 7.01 15.25 -18.71
N GLY A 51 6.71 15.78 -17.52
CA GLY A 51 5.40 16.35 -17.19
C GLY A 51 4.29 15.33 -16.96
N ARG A 52 4.62 14.03 -16.88
CA ARG A 52 3.65 12.97 -16.60
C ARG A 52 4.21 11.98 -15.58
N VAL A 53 3.29 11.30 -14.91
CA VAL A 53 3.64 10.17 -14.05
C VAL A 53 3.74 8.89 -14.87
N GLU A 54 4.81 8.14 -14.67
CA GLU A 54 5.04 6.83 -15.28
C GLU A 54 5.17 5.77 -14.20
N ILE A 55 4.32 4.76 -14.24
CA ILE A 55 4.41 3.58 -13.38
C ILE A 55 5.40 2.60 -13.98
N ILE A 56 6.36 2.16 -13.18
CA ILE A 56 7.46 1.32 -13.63
C ILE A 56 7.08 -0.15 -13.48
N ALA A 57 7.22 -0.91 -14.56
CA ALA A 57 7.04 -2.36 -14.51
C ALA A 57 8.27 -3.04 -13.90
N ASN A 58 8.05 -4.13 -13.16
CA ASN A 58 9.11 -4.95 -12.61
C ASN A 58 9.78 -5.85 -13.68
N ASP A 59 10.72 -6.69 -13.25
CA ASP A 59 11.48 -7.63 -14.11
C ASP A 59 10.60 -8.67 -14.83
N GLN A 60 9.36 -8.89 -14.38
CA GLN A 60 8.37 -9.75 -15.04
C GLN A 60 7.37 -8.97 -15.91
N GLY A 61 7.52 -7.64 -16.02
CA GLY A 61 6.61 -6.78 -16.78
C GLY A 61 5.33 -6.39 -16.01
N ASN A 62 5.24 -6.70 -14.71
CA ASN A 62 4.09 -6.34 -13.88
C ASN A 62 4.26 -4.92 -13.32
N ARG A 63 3.21 -4.09 -13.42
CA ARG A 63 3.20 -2.72 -12.88
C ARG A 63 2.99 -2.62 -11.37
N ILE A 64 2.56 -3.72 -10.75
CA ILE A 64 2.45 -3.88 -9.32
C ILE A 64 3.21 -5.14 -8.93
N THR A 65 3.91 -5.09 -7.81
CA THR A 65 4.73 -6.21 -7.31
C THR A 65 4.13 -6.71 -5.99
N PRO A 66 3.94 -8.02 -5.80
CA PRO A 66 3.44 -8.54 -4.52
C PRO A 66 4.28 -8.08 -3.32
N SER A 67 3.63 -7.67 -2.24
CA SER A 67 4.26 -7.32 -0.96
C SER A 67 4.64 -8.58 -0.16
N TYR A 68 5.44 -9.45 -0.79
CA TYR A 68 5.84 -10.75 -0.29
C TYR A 68 7.36 -10.82 -0.15
N VAL A 69 7.81 -11.46 0.93
CA VAL A 69 9.22 -11.80 1.16
C VAL A 69 9.30 -13.27 1.55
N ALA A 70 10.22 -14.01 0.97
CA ALA A 70 10.47 -15.39 1.37
C ALA A 70 11.95 -15.66 1.57
N PHE A 71 12.25 -16.63 2.43
CA PHE A 71 13.60 -17.11 2.66
C PHE A 71 13.67 -18.59 2.32
N THR A 72 14.61 -18.95 1.44
CA THR A 72 14.85 -20.36 1.07
C THR A 72 15.64 -21.07 2.17
N ALA A 73 15.71 -22.40 2.10
CA ALA A 73 16.49 -23.20 3.04
C ALA A 73 17.99 -22.87 2.97
N GLU A 74 18.47 -22.45 1.79
CA GLU A 74 19.85 -22.04 1.52
C GLU A 74 20.14 -20.60 1.98
N GLY A 75 19.13 -19.87 2.46
CA GLY A 75 19.26 -18.49 2.91
C GLY A 75 19.14 -17.44 1.82
N GLU A 76 18.74 -17.81 0.61
CA GLU A 76 18.39 -16.85 -0.42
C GLU A 76 17.10 -16.11 -0.02
N ARG A 77 17.09 -14.79 -0.24
CA ARG A 77 15.91 -13.95 0.00
C ARG A 77 15.21 -13.65 -1.32
N LEU A 78 13.97 -14.11 -1.44
CA LEU A 78 13.08 -13.83 -2.56
C LEU A 78 12.12 -12.70 -2.18
N ILE A 79 11.81 -11.81 -3.11
CA ILE A 79 10.89 -10.67 -2.88
C ILE A 79 9.98 -10.53 -4.10
N GLY A 80 8.71 -10.16 -3.89
CA GLY A 80 7.78 -9.92 -4.99
C GLY A 80 7.19 -11.20 -5.57
N ASP A 81 7.10 -11.25 -6.91
CA ASP A 81 6.51 -12.37 -7.63
C ASP A 81 7.20 -13.70 -7.32
N ALA A 82 8.53 -13.70 -7.21
CA ALA A 82 9.30 -14.90 -6.85
C ALA A 82 8.89 -15.46 -5.47
N ALA A 83 8.75 -14.59 -4.46
CA ALA A 83 8.32 -15.00 -3.13
C ALA A 83 6.88 -15.54 -3.12
N LYS A 84 5.95 -14.83 -3.79
CA LYS A 84 4.54 -15.24 -3.90
C LYS A 84 4.37 -16.58 -4.62
N ASN A 85 5.15 -16.82 -5.68
CA ASN A 85 5.05 -18.05 -6.48
C ASN A 85 5.41 -19.32 -5.67
N GLN A 86 6.36 -19.24 -4.74
CA GLN A 86 6.78 -20.37 -3.91
C GLN A 86 6.05 -20.49 -2.55
N LEU A 87 5.05 -19.63 -2.29
CA LEU A 87 4.24 -19.66 -1.06
C LEU A 87 3.72 -21.06 -0.71
N THR A 88 3.21 -21.79 -1.70
CA THR A 88 2.63 -23.13 -1.45
C THR A 88 3.66 -24.20 -1.12
N SER A 89 4.93 -24.02 -1.50
CA SER A 89 6.01 -24.95 -1.18
C SER A 89 6.74 -24.60 0.11
N ASN A 90 6.70 -23.33 0.53
CA ASN A 90 7.44 -22.82 1.68
C ASN A 90 6.57 -21.84 2.51
N PRO A 91 5.41 -22.27 3.00
CA PRO A 91 4.43 -21.35 3.59
C PRO A 91 4.92 -20.67 4.87
N GLU A 92 5.70 -21.38 5.70
CA GLU A 92 6.13 -20.88 7.02
C GLU A 92 7.27 -19.85 6.94
N ASN A 93 8.01 -19.81 5.83
CA ASN A 93 9.09 -18.84 5.59
C ASN A 93 8.74 -17.86 4.46
N THR A 94 7.45 -17.73 4.13
CA THR A 94 6.94 -16.74 3.16
C THR A 94 6.03 -15.74 3.87
N ILE A 95 6.54 -14.54 4.06
CA ILE A 95 5.92 -13.43 4.79
C ILE A 95 5.12 -12.56 3.82
N PHE A 96 3.91 -12.20 4.22
CA PHE A 96 3.01 -11.29 3.53
C PHE A 96 2.13 -10.56 4.55
N ASP A 97 1.31 -9.59 4.11
CA ASP A 97 0.44 -8.78 4.97
C ASP A 97 1.15 -8.06 6.12
N VAL A 98 2.47 -7.87 6.02
CA VAL A 98 3.28 -7.29 7.11
C VAL A 98 2.86 -5.85 7.47
N LYS A 99 2.20 -5.16 6.52
CA LYS A 99 1.60 -3.83 6.74
C LYS A 99 0.49 -3.84 7.80
N ARG A 100 -0.14 -4.99 8.09
CA ARG A 100 -1.09 -5.14 9.20
C ARG A 100 -0.39 -5.19 10.57
N LEU A 101 0.91 -5.50 10.61
CA LEU A 101 1.71 -5.62 11.84
C LEU A 101 2.57 -4.37 12.14
N ILE A 102 2.94 -3.61 11.11
CA ILE A 102 3.89 -2.49 11.23
C ILE A 102 3.42 -1.43 12.23
N GLY A 103 4.31 -1.02 13.14
CA GLY A 103 4.06 0.01 14.15
C GLY A 103 3.00 -0.34 15.21
N ARG A 104 2.58 -1.61 15.32
CA ARG A 104 1.64 -2.09 16.35
C ARG A 104 2.36 -2.78 17.50
N GLU A 105 1.64 -2.92 18.61
CA GLU A 105 2.05 -3.78 19.71
C GLU A 105 1.58 -5.22 19.48
N PHE A 106 2.34 -6.20 19.98
CA PHE A 106 1.99 -7.62 19.84
C PHE A 106 0.60 -7.92 20.42
N LYS A 107 0.22 -7.24 21.50
CA LYS A 107 -1.05 -7.44 22.21
C LYS A 107 -2.25 -6.74 21.58
N ASP A 108 -2.06 -5.97 20.50
CA ASP A 108 -3.16 -5.35 19.77
C ASP A 108 -4.18 -6.44 19.35
N PRO A 109 -5.48 -6.30 19.68
CA PRO A 109 -6.50 -7.28 19.31
C PRO A 109 -6.53 -7.61 17.82
N ALA A 110 -6.22 -6.64 16.96
CA ALA A 110 -6.19 -6.86 15.52
C ALA A 110 -4.99 -7.73 15.11
N VAL A 111 -3.80 -7.48 15.69
CA VAL A 111 -2.63 -8.36 15.52
C VAL A 111 -2.96 -9.78 15.98
N GLN A 112 -3.59 -9.94 17.14
CA GLN A 112 -3.96 -11.24 17.67
C GLN A 112 -5.03 -11.97 16.84
N ALA A 113 -5.85 -11.23 16.09
CA ALA A 113 -6.77 -11.81 15.12
C ALA A 113 -6.00 -12.29 13.87
N ASP A 114 -5.16 -11.43 13.30
CA ASP A 114 -4.43 -11.70 12.06
C ASP A 114 -3.44 -12.88 12.18
N ILE A 115 -2.70 -12.99 13.29
CA ILE A 115 -1.70 -14.06 13.49
C ILE A 115 -2.30 -15.48 13.45
N LYS A 116 -3.61 -15.63 13.65
CA LYS A 116 -4.30 -16.92 13.57
C LYS A 116 -4.45 -17.41 12.13
N HIS A 117 -4.28 -16.52 11.17
CA HIS A 117 -4.46 -16.77 9.74
C HIS A 117 -3.13 -16.80 8.97
N PHE A 118 -2.02 -16.43 9.60
CA PHE A 118 -0.70 -16.51 9.01
C PHE A 118 -0.10 -17.91 9.10
N PRO A 119 0.55 -18.39 8.03
CA PRO A 119 1.28 -19.65 8.06
C PRO A 119 2.67 -19.51 8.73
N PHE A 120 3.18 -18.29 8.86
CA PHE A 120 4.46 -17.99 9.51
C PHE A 120 4.24 -17.58 10.97
N ASN A 121 5.26 -17.78 11.80
CA ASN A 121 5.17 -17.49 13.23
C ASN A 121 5.40 -16.01 13.52
N VAL A 122 4.57 -15.45 14.41
CA VAL A 122 4.76 -14.10 14.97
C VAL A 122 4.86 -14.24 16.48
N VAL A 123 5.93 -13.72 17.07
CA VAL A 123 6.24 -13.81 18.50
C VAL A 123 6.33 -12.43 19.13
N ASP A 124 6.09 -12.35 20.45
CA ASP A 124 6.33 -11.13 21.22
C ASP A 124 7.83 -10.98 21.47
N ARG A 125 8.43 -9.89 20.99
CA ARG A 125 9.73 -9.43 21.48
C ARG A 125 9.62 -7.98 21.90
N ARG A 126 9.75 -7.75 23.21
CA ARG A 126 9.71 -6.40 23.81
C ARG A 126 8.40 -5.66 23.46
N SER A 127 7.27 -6.37 23.55
CA SER A 127 5.92 -5.87 23.24
C SER A 127 5.65 -5.60 21.76
N LYS A 128 6.60 -5.88 20.86
CA LYS A 128 6.41 -5.75 19.41
C LYS A 128 6.14 -7.12 18.76
N PRO A 129 5.28 -7.19 17.73
CA PRO A 129 5.18 -8.38 16.91
C PRO A 129 6.47 -8.56 16.12
N THR A 130 7.09 -9.73 16.21
CA THR A 130 8.30 -10.07 15.46
C THR A 130 8.07 -11.36 14.69
N ILE A 131 8.34 -11.32 13.38
CA ILE A 131 8.23 -12.48 12.52
C ILE A 131 9.39 -13.42 12.83
N SER A 132 9.10 -14.70 13.08
CA SER A 132 10.09 -15.74 13.34
C SER A 132 10.03 -16.79 12.23
N ILE A 133 11.17 -17.00 11.56
CA ILE A 133 11.32 -17.95 10.47
C ILE A 133 12.56 -18.81 10.65
N ASN A 134 12.59 -19.97 9.99
CA ASN A 134 13.76 -20.84 9.98
C ASN A 134 14.48 -20.70 8.63
N VAL A 135 15.74 -20.31 8.68
CA VAL A 135 16.61 -20.21 7.51
C VAL A 135 17.71 -21.25 7.67
N GLY A 136 17.55 -22.39 6.98
CA GLY A 136 18.37 -23.57 7.21
C GLY A 136 18.15 -24.10 8.65
N SER A 137 19.23 -24.16 9.43
CA SER A 137 19.19 -24.55 10.85
C SER A 137 19.08 -23.36 11.81
N GLU A 138 19.10 -22.12 11.31
CA GLU A 138 19.09 -20.90 12.13
C GLU A 138 17.68 -20.33 12.22
N GLN A 139 17.23 -20.04 13.44
CA GLN A 139 16.01 -19.27 13.65
C GLN A 139 16.31 -17.78 13.55
N LYS A 140 15.66 -17.09 12.61
CA LYS A 140 15.79 -15.64 12.40
C LYS A 140 14.54 -14.91 12.85
N PHE A 141 14.73 -13.65 13.21
CA PHE A 141 13.70 -12.78 13.72
C PHE A 141 13.75 -11.46 12.96
N PHE A 142 12.60 -11.01 12.48
CA PHE A 142 12.48 -9.75 11.74
C PHE A 142 11.34 -8.91 12.32
N GLU A 143 11.62 -7.64 12.61
CA GLU A 143 10.57 -6.67 12.87
C GLU A 143 9.81 -6.37 11.56
N PRO A 144 8.51 -6.03 11.62
CA PRO A 144 7.70 -5.69 10.44
C PRO A 144 8.34 -4.62 9.52
N GLU A 145 9.06 -3.69 10.13
CA GLU A 145 9.83 -2.63 9.47
C GLU A 145 10.93 -3.20 8.57
N GLU A 146 11.62 -4.27 9.00
CA GLU A 146 12.69 -4.92 8.23
C GLU A 146 12.14 -5.66 7.01
N ILE A 147 11.00 -6.34 7.14
CA ILE A 147 10.33 -6.99 6.01
C ILE A 147 9.82 -5.93 5.02
N SER A 148 9.23 -4.85 5.53
CA SER A 148 8.79 -3.72 4.71
C SER A 148 9.96 -3.04 3.99
N ALA A 149 11.12 -2.94 4.63
CA ALA A 149 12.34 -2.42 4.03
C ALA A 149 12.84 -3.29 2.87
N MET A 150 12.68 -4.62 2.95
CA MET A 150 13.00 -5.51 1.83
C MET A 150 12.09 -5.24 0.62
N ILE A 151 10.79 -5.02 0.86
CA ILE A 151 9.83 -4.67 -0.19
C ILE A 151 10.18 -3.31 -0.82
N LEU A 152 10.45 -2.29 0.00
CA LEU A 152 10.90 -0.97 -0.45
C LEU A 152 12.23 -1.05 -1.22
N GLY A 153 13.15 -1.91 -0.78
CA GLY A 153 14.39 -2.21 -1.48
C GLY A 153 14.16 -2.77 -2.87
N LYS A 154 13.22 -3.70 -3.03
CA LYS A 154 12.81 -4.21 -4.36
C LYS A 154 12.17 -3.12 -5.22
N MET A 155 11.35 -2.22 -4.64
CA MET A 155 10.76 -1.10 -5.38
C MET A 155 11.84 -0.13 -5.88
N ARG A 156 12.85 0.15 -5.05
CA ARG A 156 14.04 0.92 -5.45
C ARG A 156 14.78 0.22 -6.59
N GLU A 157 15.07 -1.07 -6.47
CA GLU A 157 15.78 -1.84 -7.50
C GLU A 157 15.05 -1.81 -8.85
N ILE A 158 13.72 -1.92 -8.85
CA ILE A 158 12.88 -1.80 -10.05
C ILE A 158 13.06 -0.41 -10.68
N ALA A 159 13.00 0.66 -9.89
CA ALA A 159 13.20 2.00 -10.38
C ALA A 159 14.64 2.25 -10.89
N GLU A 160 15.65 1.73 -10.20
CA GLU A 160 17.06 1.82 -10.59
C GLU A 160 17.33 1.09 -11.91
N ALA A 161 16.75 -0.10 -12.11
CA ALA A 161 16.84 -0.84 -13.35
C ALA A 161 16.21 -0.08 -14.53
N TYR A 162 15.09 0.61 -14.30
CA TYR A 162 14.45 1.45 -15.33
C TYR A 162 15.22 2.74 -15.61
N LEU A 163 15.74 3.41 -14.57
CA LEU A 163 16.43 4.70 -14.69
C LEU A 163 17.89 4.58 -15.15
N GLY A 164 18.53 3.43 -14.91
CA GLY A 164 19.93 3.19 -15.23
C GLY A 164 20.93 3.83 -14.26
N HIS A 165 20.45 4.35 -13.12
CA HIS A 165 21.28 4.96 -12.07
C HIS A 165 20.69 4.72 -10.68
N LYS A 166 21.51 4.94 -9.65
CA LYS A 166 21.10 4.77 -8.24
C LYS A 166 19.98 5.73 -7.86
N VAL A 167 19.03 5.27 -7.03
CA VAL A 167 17.96 6.06 -6.44
C VAL A 167 18.16 6.13 -4.92
N THR A 168 18.07 7.33 -4.36
CA THR A 168 18.35 7.57 -2.93
C THR A 168 17.20 8.21 -2.20
N HIS A 169 16.20 8.77 -2.89
CA HIS A 169 15.12 9.54 -2.29
C HIS A 169 13.77 9.00 -2.74
N ALA A 170 12.82 8.95 -1.80
CA ALA A 170 11.47 8.49 -2.09
C ALA A 170 10.41 9.28 -1.32
N VAL A 171 9.21 9.31 -1.88
CA VAL A 171 7.96 9.58 -1.17
C VAL A 171 7.24 8.25 -1.00
N VAL A 172 6.81 7.92 0.22
CA VAL A 172 6.17 6.63 0.53
C VAL A 172 4.75 6.87 1.04
N THR A 173 3.79 6.06 0.60
CA THR A 173 2.40 6.17 1.04
C THR A 173 2.09 5.37 2.31
N VAL A 174 1.09 5.83 3.03
CA VAL A 174 0.47 5.13 4.16
C VAL A 174 -1.05 5.37 4.17
N PRO A 175 -1.84 4.48 4.79
CA PRO A 175 -3.26 4.72 5.04
C PRO A 175 -3.47 6.03 5.79
N ALA A 176 -4.58 6.72 5.53
CA ALA A 176 -4.86 7.98 6.23
C ALA A 176 -4.99 7.75 7.75
N TYR A 177 -5.51 6.59 8.14
CA TYR A 177 -5.70 6.16 9.54
C TYR A 177 -4.46 5.63 10.25
N PHE A 178 -3.30 5.60 9.60
CA PHE A 178 -2.07 5.25 10.31
C PHE A 178 -1.75 6.28 11.39
N ASN A 179 -1.55 5.78 12.61
CA ASN A 179 -1.10 6.59 13.74
C ASN A 179 0.40 6.94 13.61
N ASP A 180 0.90 7.76 14.54
CA ASP A 180 2.29 8.23 14.52
C ASP A 180 3.32 7.09 14.58
N ALA A 181 3.04 6.03 15.35
CA ALA A 181 3.93 4.88 15.46
C ALA A 181 4.03 4.12 14.14
N GLN A 182 2.90 3.91 13.46
CA GLN A 182 2.86 3.23 12.16
C GLN A 182 3.55 4.07 11.07
N ARG A 183 3.33 5.40 11.05
CA ARG A 183 4.00 6.32 10.13
C ARG A 183 5.51 6.33 10.34
N GLN A 184 5.96 6.37 11.59
CA GLN A 184 7.38 6.33 11.92
C GLN A 184 8.00 4.99 11.52
N ALA A 185 7.33 3.86 11.82
CA ALA A 185 7.79 2.53 11.44
C ALA A 185 7.91 2.36 9.91
N THR A 186 6.98 2.91 9.12
CA THR A 186 7.11 2.93 7.64
C THR A 186 8.28 3.81 7.18
N LYS A 187 8.53 4.94 7.84
CA LYS A 187 9.69 5.79 7.54
C LYS A 187 11.01 5.09 7.88
N ASP A 188 11.06 4.35 8.99
CA ASP A 188 12.21 3.56 9.41
C ASP A 188 12.46 2.42 8.41
N ALA A 189 11.42 1.76 7.91
CA ALA A 189 11.54 0.78 6.83
C ALA A 189 12.19 1.39 5.58
N GLY A 190 11.82 2.62 5.22
CA GLY A 190 12.46 3.37 4.14
C GLY A 190 13.95 3.60 4.41
N ALA A 191 14.31 4.05 5.61
CA ALA A 191 15.71 4.25 6.00
C ALA A 191 16.52 2.94 5.95
N ILE A 192 15.99 1.84 6.47
CA ILE A 192 16.62 0.50 6.44
C ILE A 192 16.83 0.04 4.99
N SER A 193 15.89 0.36 4.09
CA SER A 193 16.02 0.04 2.66
C SER A 193 17.09 0.86 1.94
N GLY A 194 17.67 1.89 2.59
CA GLY A 194 18.64 2.81 2.01
C GLY A 194 18.00 3.97 1.23
N LEU A 195 16.74 4.29 1.51
CA LEU A 195 16.02 5.44 0.96
C LEU A 195 15.92 6.56 2.00
N VAL A 196 16.16 7.79 1.56
CA VAL A 196 15.78 9.00 2.27
C VAL A 196 14.30 9.26 1.99
N VAL A 197 13.45 8.95 2.96
CA VAL A 197 12.01 9.21 2.85
C VAL A 197 11.75 10.69 3.06
N MET A 198 11.58 11.41 1.95
CA MET A 198 11.37 12.87 1.93
C MET A 198 10.04 13.27 2.54
N ARG A 199 9.01 12.44 2.31
CA ARG A 199 7.66 12.66 2.82
C ARG A 199 6.92 11.34 2.93
N ILE A 200 6.10 11.23 3.96
CA ILE A 200 5.03 10.24 4.06
C ILE A 200 3.74 10.93 3.62
N ILE A 201 3.05 10.39 2.62
CA ILE A 201 1.80 10.93 2.10
C ILE A 201 0.67 9.94 2.36
N ASN A 202 -0.52 10.44 2.65
CA ASN A 202 -1.70 9.59 2.80
C ASN A 202 -2.12 9.04 1.43
N GLU A 203 -2.41 7.75 1.36
CA GLU A 203 -2.92 7.06 0.16
C GLU A 203 -4.09 7.81 -0.53
N PRO A 204 -5.15 8.24 0.19
CA PRO A 204 -6.24 8.97 -0.47
C PRO A 204 -5.82 10.35 -0.98
N THR A 205 -4.88 11.04 -0.32
CA THR A 205 -4.32 12.30 -0.83
C THR A 205 -3.50 12.07 -2.09
N ALA A 206 -2.72 10.98 -2.13
CA ALA A 206 -1.95 10.57 -3.29
C ALA A 206 -2.85 10.30 -4.50
N ALA A 207 -3.93 9.55 -4.29
CA ALA A 207 -4.90 9.27 -5.33
C ALA A 207 -5.64 10.54 -5.79
N ALA A 208 -5.96 11.46 -4.88
CA ALA A 208 -6.54 12.74 -5.22
C ALA A 208 -5.59 13.57 -6.09
N ILE A 209 -4.30 13.65 -5.75
CA ILE A 209 -3.29 14.32 -6.58
C ILE A 209 -3.26 13.70 -7.98
N ALA A 210 -3.19 12.37 -8.06
CA ALA A 210 -3.21 11.65 -9.33
C ALA A 210 -4.47 11.93 -10.17
N TYR A 211 -5.57 12.34 -9.52
CA TYR A 211 -6.84 12.68 -10.14
C TYR A 211 -7.00 14.15 -10.53
N GLY A 212 -6.57 15.05 -9.67
CA GLY A 212 -6.79 16.49 -9.80
C GLY A 212 -5.71 17.22 -10.58
N LEU A 213 -4.57 16.60 -10.89
CA LEU A 213 -3.42 17.25 -11.56
C LEU A 213 -3.79 18.04 -12.83
N ASP A 214 -4.74 17.54 -13.62
CA ASP A 214 -5.16 18.20 -14.88
C ASP A 214 -6.52 18.93 -14.76
N LYS A 215 -7.18 18.88 -13.60
CA LYS A 215 -8.51 19.48 -13.43
C LYS A 215 -8.42 20.92 -12.93
N LYS A 216 -8.77 21.86 -13.80
CA LYS A 216 -8.78 23.32 -13.51
C LYS A 216 -10.18 23.91 -13.35
N GLU A 217 -11.14 23.08 -12.95
CA GLU A 217 -12.56 23.47 -12.91
C GLU A 217 -13.00 23.78 -11.48
N GLY A 218 -12.85 25.04 -11.06
CA GLY A 218 -13.43 25.58 -9.82
C GLY A 218 -13.14 24.77 -8.55
N GLU A 219 -13.81 25.15 -7.47
CA GLU A 219 -13.79 24.40 -6.22
C GLU A 219 -14.69 23.16 -6.32
N LYS A 220 -14.16 21.98 -6.00
CA LYS A 220 -14.89 20.72 -6.03
C LYS A 220 -14.61 19.87 -4.79
N ASN A 221 -15.69 19.34 -4.20
CA ASN A 221 -15.59 18.32 -3.16
C ASN A 221 -15.51 16.93 -3.80
N ILE A 222 -14.43 16.21 -3.52
CA ILE A 222 -14.14 14.88 -4.04
C ILE A 222 -14.07 13.92 -2.87
N LEU A 223 -14.80 12.81 -3.01
CA LEU A 223 -14.71 11.70 -2.07
C LEU A 223 -13.86 10.60 -2.68
N VAL A 224 -12.74 10.30 -2.03
CA VAL A 224 -11.88 9.16 -2.36
C VAL A 224 -12.34 7.97 -1.52
N PHE A 225 -12.71 6.89 -2.19
CA PHE A 225 -13.07 5.61 -1.59
C PHE A 225 -11.98 4.60 -1.95
N ASP A 226 -11.09 4.33 -1.00
CA ASP A 226 -9.92 3.47 -1.17
C ASP A 226 -10.13 2.14 -0.44
N LEU A 227 -10.40 1.07 -1.19
CA LEU A 227 -10.55 -0.28 -0.65
C LEU A 227 -9.46 -1.18 -1.24
N GLY A 228 -8.40 -1.36 -0.46
CA GLY A 228 -7.21 -2.10 -0.85
C GLY A 228 -7.25 -3.60 -0.52
N GLY A 229 -6.06 -4.17 -0.35
CA GLY A 229 -5.88 -5.58 0.04
C GLY A 229 -6.15 -5.85 1.53
N GLY A 230 -5.91 -4.88 2.40
CA GLY A 230 -6.18 -5.04 3.84
C GLY A 230 -6.46 -3.77 4.62
N THR A 231 -6.63 -2.65 3.92
CA THR A 231 -7.00 -1.36 4.50
C THR A 231 -8.15 -0.76 3.69
N PHE A 232 -9.00 -0.03 4.40
CA PHE A 232 -10.09 0.74 3.83
C PHE A 232 -10.00 2.18 4.33
N ASP A 233 -9.86 3.14 3.43
CA ASP A 233 -9.84 4.56 3.76
C ASP A 233 -10.89 5.30 2.91
N VAL A 234 -11.56 6.25 3.54
CA VAL A 234 -12.43 7.21 2.90
C VAL A 234 -11.92 8.59 3.26
N SER A 235 -11.69 9.43 2.26
CA SER A 235 -11.33 10.83 2.51
C SER A 235 -12.17 11.75 1.66
N LEU A 236 -12.64 12.83 2.29
CA LEU A 236 -13.26 13.94 1.62
C LEU A 236 -12.21 15.03 1.45
N LEU A 237 -12.00 15.44 0.20
CA LEU A 237 -11.06 16.49 -0.15
C LEU A 237 -11.78 17.60 -0.90
N THR A 238 -11.33 18.82 -0.67
CA THR A 238 -11.68 19.97 -1.52
C THR A 238 -10.50 20.25 -2.43
N ILE A 239 -10.78 20.36 -3.73
CA ILE A 239 -9.80 20.77 -4.74
C ILE A 239 -10.20 22.15 -5.25
N ASP A 240 -9.28 23.10 -5.17
CA ASP A 240 -9.39 24.40 -5.83
C ASP A 240 -8.07 24.76 -6.50
N ASN A 241 -8.07 24.89 -7.83
CA ASN A 241 -6.92 25.31 -8.63
C ASN A 241 -5.59 24.58 -8.32
N GLY A 242 -5.67 23.26 -8.07
CA GLY A 242 -4.51 22.41 -7.75
C GLY A 242 -4.07 22.44 -6.29
N VAL A 243 -4.77 23.18 -5.43
CA VAL A 243 -4.66 23.07 -3.97
C VAL A 243 -5.59 21.95 -3.51
N PHE A 244 -5.05 21.01 -2.75
CA PHE A 244 -5.78 19.88 -2.18
C PHE A 244 -5.85 20.04 -0.67
N GLU A 245 -7.05 20.13 -0.13
CA GLU A 245 -7.29 20.15 1.32
C GLU A 245 -8.06 18.90 1.72
N VAL A 246 -7.57 18.19 2.75
CA VAL A 246 -8.30 17.06 3.34
C VAL A 246 -9.24 17.63 4.39
N VAL A 247 -10.55 17.51 4.17
CA VAL A 247 -11.59 18.02 5.06
C VAL A 247 -11.89 17.02 6.16
N ALA A 248 -12.07 15.75 5.79
CA ALA A 248 -12.36 14.67 6.72
C ALA A 248 -11.81 13.35 6.20
N THR A 249 -11.46 12.46 7.12
CA THR A 249 -11.05 11.09 6.80
C THR A 249 -11.72 10.11 7.75
N ASN A 250 -12.14 8.95 7.26
CA ASN A 250 -12.62 7.82 8.04
C ASN A 250 -12.17 6.49 7.42
N GLY A 251 -12.16 5.37 8.15
CA GLY A 251 -11.65 4.12 7.59
C GLY A 251 -11.58 2.95 8.56
N ASP A 252 -11.05 1.84 8.07
CA ASP A 252 -10.75 0.63 8.81
C ASP A 252 -9.39 0.06 8.35
N THR A 253 -8.42 0.04 9.27
CA THR A 253 -7.04 -0.40 9.00
C THR A 253 -6.90 -1.93 8.86
N HIS A 254 -7.99 -2.70 9.00
CA HIS A 254 -7.99 -4.16 8.88
C HIS A 254 -9.15 -4.70 8.03
N LEU A 255 -9.65 -3.91 7.08
CA LEU A 255 -10.68 -4.33 6.13
C LEU A 255 -10.16 -4.24 4.70
N GLY A 256 -10.19 -5.35 3.96
CA GLY A 256 -9.87 -5.33 2.53
C GLY A 256 -10.04 -6.66 1.83
N GLY A 257 -9.37 -6.79 0.69
CA GLY A 257 -9.43 -7.95 -0.19
C GLY A 257 -9.10 -9.29 0.46
N GLU A 258 -8.18 -9.33 1.43
CA GLU A 258 -7.78 -10.55 2.14
C GLU A 258 -8.88 -11.06 3.07
N ASP A 259 -9.68 -10.15 3.66
CA ASP A 259 -10.81 -10.54 4.50
C ASP A 259 -11.90 -11.23 3.66
N PHE A 260 -12.11 -10.74 2.43
CA PHE A 260 -13.05 -11.35 1.50
C PHE A 260 -12.61 -12.74 1.05
N ASP A 261 -11.30 -12.92 0.83
CA ASP A 261 -10.72 -14.22 0.51
C ASP A 261 -10.87 -15.17 1.70
N GLN A 262 -10.61 -14.70 2.93
CA GLN A 262 -10.74 -15.49 4.15
C GLN A 262 -12.18 -16.01 4.35
N ARG A 263 -13.22 -15.21 4.09
CA ARG A 263 -14.62 -15.66 4.16
C ARG A 263 -14.92 -16.80 3.18
N VAL A 264 -14.36 -16.71 1.97
CA VAL A 264 -14.53 -17.74 0.93
C VAL A 264 -13.73 -19.00 1.27
N MET A 265 -12.50 -18.85 1.76
CA MET A 265 -11.67 -19.97 2.24
C MET A 265 -12.38 -20.74 3.36
N GLU A 266 -12.93 -20.04 4.35
CA GLU A 266 -13.69 -20.67 5.43
C GLU A 266 -14.91 -21.44 4.93
N HIS A 267 -15.64 -20.86 3.97
CA HIS A 267 -16.77 -21.54 3.33
C HIS A 267 -16.33 -22.86 2.68
N PHE A 268 -15.25 -22.83 1.90
CA PHE A 268 -14.77 -24.01 1.19
C PHE A 268 -14.10 -25.05 2.09
N ILE A 269 -13.39 -24.64 3.13
CA ILE A 269 -12.85 -25.56 4.16
C ILE A 269 -14.00 -26.28 4.87
N LYS A 270 -15.07 -25.57 5.24
CA LYS A 270 -16.27 -26.18 5.85
C LYS A 270 -16.97 -27.13 4.88
N LEU A 271 -17.08 -26.73 3.60
CA LEU A 271 -17.68 -27.56 2.56
C LEU A 271 -16.88 -28.84 2.31
N PHE A 272 -15.57 -28.74 2.17
CA PHE A 272 -14.66 -29.87 2.01
C PHE A 272 -14.81 -30.84 3.20
N LYS A 273 -14.69 -30.34 4.43
CA LYS A 273 -14.88 -31.15 5.63
C LYS A 273 -16.24 -31.83 5.70
N LYS A 274 -17.31 -31.16 5.24
CA LYS A 274 -18.65 -31.75 5.17
C LYS A 274 -18.73 -32.89 4.15
N LYS A 275 -18.05 -32.77 3.00
CA LYS A 275 -18.07 -33.77 1.92
C LYS A 275 -17.17 -34.97 2.22
N THR A 276 -16.03 -34.75 2.87
CA THR A 276 -14.94 -35.74 2.95
C THR A 276 -14.66 -36.20 4.39
N GLY A 277 -15.17 -35.47 5.39
CA GLY A 277 -14.84 -35.68 6.80
C GLY A 277 -13.47 -35.15 7.22
N LYS A 278 -12.66 -34.65 6.27
CA LYS A 278 -11.27 -34.23 6.49
C LYS A 278 -11.13 -32.72 6.71
N ASP A 279 -10.23 -32.32 7.61
CA ASP A 279 -10.04 -30.91 7.99
C ASP A 279 -8.73 -30.36 7.43
N ALA A 280 -8.80 -29.70 6.27
CA ALA A 280 -7.64 -29.17 5.55
C ALA A 280 -6.87 -28.07 6.33
N ARG A 281 -7.43 -27.50 7.40
CA ARG A 281 -6.76 -26.49 8.24
C ARG A 281 -5.49 -27.01 8.93
N LYS A 282 -5.32 -28.33 8.99
CA LYS A 282 -4.14 -28.97 9.58
C LYS A 282 -2.92 -28.96 8.66
N ASP A 283 -3.07 -28.56 7.40
CA ASP A 283 -2.00 -28.51 6.42
C ASP A 283 -1.88 -27.10 5.82
N ASN A 284 -0.80 -26.41 6.20
CA ASN A 284 -0.48 -25.08 5.71
C ASN A 284 -0.39 -25.03 4.18
N ARG A 285 0.17 -26.06 3.54
CA ARG A 285 0.28 -26.14 2.08
C ARG A 285 -1.09 -26.23 1.43
N ALA A 286 -1.99 -27.05 1.96
CA ALA A 286 -3.37 -27.13 1.47
C ALA A 286 -4.07 -25.77 1.61
N VAL A 287 -3.99 -25.14 2.78
CA VAL A 287 -4.61 -23.81 3.02
C VAL A 287 -4.07 -22.75 2.04
N GLN A 288 -2.76 -22.73 1.78
CA GLN A 288 -2.19 -21.76 0.83
C GLN A 288 -2.53 -22.07 -0.64
N LYS A 289 -2.67 -23.35 -1.03
CA LYS A 289 -3.21 -23.71 -2.35
C LYS A 289 -4.62 -23.14 -2.52
N LEU A 290 -5.47 -23.29 -1.50
CA LEU A 290 -6.83 -22.75 -1.53
C LEU A 290 -6.84 -21.23 -1.59
N ARG A 291 -6.05 -20.54 -0.74
CA ARG A 291 -5.94 -19.07 -0.76
C ARG A 291 -5.63 -18.55 -2.17
N ARG A 292 -4.64 -19.14 -2.83
CA ARG A 292 -4.22 -18.72 -4.17
C ARG A 292 -5.36 -18.85 -5.19
N GLU A 293 -6.06 -19.98 -5.21
CA GLU A 293 -7.16 -20.17 -6.17
C GLU A 293 -8.40 -19.35 -5.80
N VAL A 294 -8.64 -19.08 -4.51
CA VAL A 294 -9.70 -18.17 -4.05
C VAL A 294 -9.43 -16.73 -4.48
N GLU A 295 -8.21 -16.22 -4.33
CA GLU A 295 -7.85 -14.86 -4.78
C GLU A 295 -8.09 -14.71 -6.29
N LYS A 296 -7.67 -15.70 -7.09
CA LYS A 296 -7.92 -15.73 -8.54
C LYS A 296 -9.42 -15.79 -8.86
N ALA A 297 -10.18 -16.60 -8.11
CA ALA A 297 -11.62 -16.69 -8.26
C ALA A 297 -12.31 -15.35 -7.96
N LYS A 298 -11.95 -14.68 -6.85
CA LYS A 298 -12.43 -13.33 -6.51
C LYS A 298 -12.21 -12.35 -7.65
N ARG A 299 -10.99 -12.29 -8.19
CA ARG A 299 -10.65 -11.41 -9.34
C ARG A 299 -11.50 -11.73 -10.56
N THR A 300 -11.70 -13.02 -10.86
CA THR A 300 -12.54 -13.48 -11.99
C THR A 300 -14.00 -13.07 -11.80
N LEU A 301 -14.53 -13.15 -10.58
CA LEU A 301 -15.92 -12.79 -10.27
C LEU A 301 -16.22 -11.30 -10.40
N SER A 302 -15.21 -10.43 -10.46
CA SER A 302 -15.41 -9.01 -10.76
C SER A 302 -15.89 -8.78 -12.20
N SER A 303 -15.65 -9.71 -13.12
CA SER A 303 -16.13 -9.64 -14.51
C SER A 303 -17.07 -10.78 -14.90
N GLN A 304 -16.99 -11.95 -14.25
CA GLN A 304 -17.81 -13.13 -14.52
C GLN A 304 -18.81 -13.42 -13.39
N HIS A 305 -19.88 -14.15 -13.70
CA HIS A 305 -20.91 -14.50 -12.72
C HIS A 305 -20.58 -15.77 -11.91
N GLN A 306 -19.66 -16.60 -12.39
CA GLN A 306 -19.20 -17.80 -11.71
C GLN A 306 -17.79 -18.16 -12.19
N THR A 307 -17.09 -18.96 -11.40
CA THR A 307 -15.78 -19.54 -11.76
C THR A 307 -15.57 -20.86 -11.02
N LYS A 308 -14.74 -21.73 -11.58
CA LYS A 308 -14.41 -23.04 -11.00
C LYS A 308 -13.08 -22.96 -10.25
N ILE A 309 -13.03 -23.54 -9.06
CA ILE A 309 -11.82 -23.68 -8.25
C ILE A 309 -11.44 -25.14 -8.29
N GLU A 310 -10.29 -25.43 -8.89
CA GLU A 310 -9.76 -26.78 -9.05
C GLU A 310 -8.36 -26.87 -8.47
N ILE A 311 -8.16 -27.82 -7.55
CA ILE A 311 -6.88 -28.07 -6.91
C ILE A 311 -6.65 -29.57 -6.85
N GLU A 312 -5.71 -30.05 -7.65
CA GLU A 312 -5.26 -31.44 -7.63
C GLU A 312 -4.53 -31.74 -6.32
N SER A 313 -4.79 -32.93 -5.76
CA SER A 313 -4.22 -33.41 -4.49
C SER A 313 -4.25 -32.29 -3.44
N PHE A 314 -5.45 -31.76 -3.18
CA PHE A 314 -5.67 -30.64 -2.28
C PHE A 314 -5.30 -31.00 -0.85
N PHE A 315 -5.83 -32.10 -0.33
CA PHE A 315 -5.55 -32.59 1.02
C PHE A 315 -5.69 -34.12 1.07
N ASP A 316 -4.68 -34.81 1.60
CA ASP A 316 -4.68 -36.28 1.75
C ASP A 316 -5.07 -37.03 0.46
N ASN A 317 -4.44 -36.62 -0.66
CA ASN A 317 -4.66 -37.11 -2.03
C ASN A 317 -6.09 -36.94 -2.58
N GLU A 318 -6.94 -36.16 -1.93
CA GLU A 318 -8.25 -35.79 -2.48
C GLU A 318 -8.15 -34.49 -3.28
N ASP A 319 -8.73 -34.50 -4.47
CA ASP A 319 -8.88 -33.31 -5.28
C ASP A 319 -9.98 -32.40 -4.71
N PHE A 320 -9.82 -31.10 -4.93
CA PHE A 320 -10.84 -30.10 -4.63
C PHE A 320 -11.38 -29.53 -5.94
N SER A 321 -12.68 -29.61 -6.17
CA SER A 321 -13.33 -29.09 -7.36
C SER A 321 -14.70 -28.52 -6.99
N GLU A 322 -14.80 -27.20 -6.94
CA GLU A 322 -16.04 -26.50 -6.57
C GLU A 322 -16.28 -25.31 -7.51
N THR A 323 -17.54 -24.90 -7.63
CA THR A 323 -17.90 -23.66 -8.35
C THR A 323 -18.22 -22.57 -7.34
N LEU A 324 -17.62 -21.39 -7.50
CA LEU A 324 -17.97 -20.18 -6.78
C LEU A 324 -18.80 -19.27 -7.69
N THR A 325 -20.00 -18.91 -7.28
CA THR A 325 -20.80 -17.90 -7.97
C THR A 325 -20.59 -16.52 -7.35
N ARG A 326 -20.76 -15.45 -8.14
CA ARG A 326 -20.72 -14.07 -7.65
C ARG A 326 -21.74 -13.84 -6.55
N ALA A 327 -22.96 -14.37 -6.72
CA ALA A 327 -24.01 -14.29 -5.71
C ALA A 327 -23.58 -14.91 -4.37
N LYS A 328 -22.90 -16.07 -4.40
CA LYS A 328 -22.39 -16.70 -3.17
C LYS A 328 -21.25 -15.90 -2.56
N PHE A 329 -20.32 -15.41 -3.38
CA PHE A 329 -19.24 -14.51 -2.92
C PHE A 329 -19.81 -13.26 -2.23
N GLU A 330 -20.83 -12.64 -2.82
CA GLU A 330 -21.51 -11.48 -2.25
C GLU A 330 -22.25 -11.81 -0.96
N GLU A 331 -22.94 -12.96 -0.89
CA GLU A 331 -23.61 -13.43 0.33
C GLU A 331 -22.62 -13.59 1.49
N LEU A 332 -21.46 -14.21 1.25
CA LEU A 332 -20.43 -14.47 2.27
C LEU A 332 -19.78 -13.20 2.83
N ASN A 333 -19.87 -12.09 2.10
CA ASN A 333 -19.17 -10.83 2.39
C ASN A 333 -20.12 -9.64 2.55
N MET A 334 -21.44 -9.84 2.53
CA MET A 334 -22.41 -8.75 2.50
C MET A 334 -22.30 -7.82 3.72
N ASP A 335 -22.00 -8.35 4.90
CA ASP A 335 -21.77 -7.58 6.12
C ASP A 335 -20.54 -6.68 5.99
N LEU A 336 -19.43 -7.21 5.45
CA LEU A 336 -18.21 -6.44 5.22
C LEU A 336 -18.39 -5.41 4.10
N PHE A 337 -19.12 -5.73 3.04
CA PHE A 337 -19.41 -4.77 1.98
C PHE A 337 -20.28 -3.62 2.50
N ARG A 338 -21.31 -3.91 3.31
CA ARG A 338 -22.16 -2.88 3.91
C ARG A 338 -21.42 -2.06 4.97
N SER A 339 -20.47 -2.64 5.70
CA SER A 339 -19.71 -1.88 6.70
C SER A 339 -18.88 -0.75 6.07
N THR A 340 -18.47 -0.88 4.81
CA THR A 340 -17.76 0.20 4.07
C THR A 340 -18.55 1.50 3.96
N MET A 341 -19.89 1.45 4.08
CA MET A 341 -20.72 2.67 4.00
C MET A 341 -20.71 3.48 5.29
N LYS A 342 -20.32 2.89 6.44
CA LYS A 342 -20.27 3.63 7.71
C LYS A 342 -19.17 4.71 7.69
N PRO A 343 -17.92 4.41 7.27
CA PRO A 343 -16.92 5.47 7.08
C PRO A 343 -17.34 6.55 6.08
N VAL A 344 -18.04 6.18 4.99
CA VAL A 344 -18.58 7.14 4.01
C VAL A 344 -19.59 8.10 4.65
N GLN A 345 -20.50 7.59 5.49
CA GLN A 345 -21.43 8.43 6.24
C GLN A 345 -20.68 9.35 7.21
N LYS A 346 -19.70 8.80 7.92
CA LYS A 346 -18.97 9.51 8.95
C LYS A 346 -18.13 10.67 8.39
N VAL A 347 -17.47 10.50 7.24
CA VAL A 347 -16.71 11.61 6.62
C VAL A 347 -17.61 12.75 6.16
N LEU A 348 -18.84 12.45 5.71
CA LEU A 348 -19.81 13.47 5.30
C LEU A 348 -20.33 14.24 6.52
N GLU A 349 -20.63 13.53 7.61
CA GLU A 349 -21.02 14.14 8.88
C GLU A 349 -19.91 15.03 9.45
N ASP A 350 -18.67 14.54 9.49
CA ASP A 350 -17.53 15.27 10.06
C ASP A 350 -17.15 16.49 9.20
N ALA A 351 -17.46 16.46 7.89
CA ALA A 351 -17.27 17.58 6.97
C ALA A 351 -18.46 18.55 6.91
N ASP A 352 -19.58 18.26 7.59
CA ASP A 352 -20.85 19.00 7.47
C ASP A 352 -21.34 19.13 6.01
N LEU A 353 -21.18 18.06 5.23
CA LEU A 353 -21.56 18.01 3.81
C LEU A 353 -22.64 16.95 3.56
N LYS A 354 -23.53 17.25 2.62
CA LYS A 354 -24.53 16.31 2.13
C LYS A 354 -23.96 15.53 0.94
N LYS A 355 -24.60 14.39 0.65
CA LYS A 355 -24.25 13.55 -0.52
C LYS A 355 -24.29 14.33 -1.84
N THR A 356 -25.22 15.28 -1.95
CA THR A 356 -25.40 16.15 -3.12
C THR A 356 -24.25 17.13 -3.32
N ASP A 357 -23.48 17.41 -2.27
CA ASP A 357 -22.37 18.37 -2.31
C ASP A 357 -21.09 17.70 -2.82
N ILE A 358 -21.07 16.37 -2.93
CA ILE A 358 -19.96 15.62 -3.52
C ILE A 358 -20.02 15.75 -5.03
N ALA A 359 -19.05 16.48 -5.59
CA ALA A 359 -18.92 16.67 -7.01
C ALA A 359 -18.54 15.37 -7.71
N GLU A 360 -17.62 14.58 -7.14
CA GLU A 360 -17.12 13.36 -7.77
C GLU A 360 -16.70 12.32 -6.71
N VAL A 361 -16.87 11.04 -7.04
CA VAL A 361 -16.44 9.90 -6.20
C VAL A 361 -15.35 9.16 -6.94
N VAL A 362 -14.16 9.04 -6.34
CA VAL A 362 -12.99 8.37 -6.95
C VAL A 362 -12.78 7.03 -6.25
N LEU A 363 -12.78 5.95 -7.02
CA LEU A 363 -12.52 4.60 -6.52
C LEU A 363 -11.03 4.26 -6.64
N VAL A 364 -10.43 3.85 -5.53
CA VAL A 364 -9.01 3.51 -5.41
C VAL A 364 -8.88 2.13 -4.76
N GLY A 365 -7.82 1.40 -5.08
CA GLY A 365 -7.58 0.07 -4.52
C GLY A 365 -8.32 -1.04 -5.27
N GLY A 366 -7.65 -2.18 -5.47
CA GLY A 366 -8.13 -3.26 -6.34
C GLY A 366 -9.47 -3.87 -5.93
N SER A 367 -9.84 -3.81 -4.64
CA SER A 367 -11.11 -4.36 -4.18
C SER A 367 -12.32 -3.50 -4.58
N THR A 368 -12.11 -2.25 -5.01
CA THR A 368 -13.18 -1.44 -5.63
C THR A 368 -13.63 -1.95 -6.99
N ARG A 369 -12.92 -2.93 -7.59
CA ARG A 369 -13.37 -3.63 -8.80
C ARG A 369 -14.54 -4.57 -8.54
N ILE A 370 -14.86 -4.88 -7.28
CA ILE A 370 -15.98 -5.76 -6.92
C ILE A 370 -17.31 -5.08 -7.30
N PRO A 371 -18.15 -5.69 -8.15
CA PRO A 371 -19.40 -5.07 -8.63
C PRO A 371 -20.35 -4.67 -7.50
N LYS A 372 -20.44 -5.47 -6.43
CA LYS A 372 -21.27 -5.15 -5.27
C LYS A 372 -20.81 -3.89 -4.54
N VAL A 373 -19.49 -3.67 -4.41
CA VAL A 373 -18.94 -2.47 -3.77
C VAL A 373 -19.29 -1.23 -4.61
N GLN A 374 -19.09 -1.29 -5.93
CA GLN A 374 -19.47 -0.19 -6.83
C GLN A 374 -20.97 0.08 -6.80
N GLN A 375 -21.79 -0.98 -6.76
CA GLN A 375 -23.24 -0.86 -6.63
C GLN A 375 -23.63 -0.14 -5.33
N LEU A 376 -23.07 -0.53 -4.19
CA LEU A 376 -23.36 0.11 -2.90
C LEU A 376 -22.97 1.59 -2.88
N VAL A 377 -21.79 1.92 -3.42
CA VAL A 377 -21.35 3.32 -3.54
C VAL A 377 -22.31 4.11 -4.43
N LYS A 378 -22.66 3.57 -5.60
CA LYS A 378 -23.58 4.22 -6.55
C LYS A 378 -24.98 4.41 -5.96
N GLU A 379 -25.53 3.40 -5.29
CA GLU A 379 -26.81 3.46 -4.60
C GLU A 379 -26.78 4.50 -3.47
N TYR A 380 -25.68 4.57 -2.73
CA TYR A 380 -25.53 5.54 -1.65
C TYR A 380 -25.57 6.98 -2.17
N PHE A 381 -24.94 7.26 -3.33
CA PHE A 381 -24.92 8.57 -3.98
C PHE A 381 -26.03 8.73 -5.05
N ASP A 382 -27.21 8.14 -4.82
CA ASP A 382 -28.42 8.36 -5.62
C ASP A 382 -28.24 8.13 -7.14
N GLY A 383 -27.42 7.13 -7.50
CA GLY A 383 -27.15 6.74 -8.89
C GLY A 383 -25.95 7.43 -9.52
N LYS A 384 -25.24 8.31 -8.81
CA LYS A 384 -24.01 8.96 -9.29
C LYS A 384 -22.95 7.92 -9.65
N GLU A 385 -22.45 7.97 -10.88
CA GLU A 385 -21.38 7.07 -11.34
C GLU A 385 -20.03 7.50 -10.73
N PRO A 386 -19.27 6.56 -10.12
CA PRO A 386 -17.91 6.82 -9.71
C PRO A 386 -17.00 7.12 -10.91
N SER A 387 -15.98 7.93 -10.69
CA SER A 387 -14.98 8.31 -11.68
C SER A 387 -14.19 7.10 -12.18
N ARG A 388 -14.01 6.99 -13.50
CA ARG A 388 -13.30 5.90 -14.17
C ARG A 388 -11.92 6.30 -14.73
N GLY A 389 -11.49 7.53 -14.48
CA GLY A 389 -10.32 8.14 -15.12
C GLY A 389 -8.95 7.62 -14.65
N ILE A 390 -8.90 6.80 -13.60
CA ILE A 390 -7.66 6.28 -13.03
C ILE A 390 -7.78 4.77 -12.82
N ASN A 391 -6.70 4.05 -13.12
CA ASN A 391 -6.55 2.66 -12.72
C ASN A 391 -6.47 2.56 -11.19
N PRO A 392 -7.44 1.91 -10.50
CA PRO A 392 -7.50 1.87 -9.04
C PRO A 392 -6.24 1.30 -8.37
N ASP A 393 -5.51 0.40 -9.04
CA ASP A 393 -4.31 -0.27 -8.52
C ASP A 393 -3.03 0.57 -8.69
N GLU A 394 -3.06 1.60 -9.54
CA GLU A 394 -1.91 2.45 -9.85
C GLU A 394 -2.08 3.88 -9.29
N ALA A 395 -3.29 4.24 -8.85
CA ALA A 395 -3.66 5.61 -8.48
C ALA A 395 -2.74 6.20 -7.40
N VAL A 396 -2.42 5.40 -6.39
CA VAL A 396 -1.60 5.79 -5.24
C VAL A 396 -0.12 5.82 -5.61
N GLY A 397 0.33 4.91 -6.48
CA GLY A 397 1.71 4.87 -6.99
C GLY A 397 2.07 6.05 -7.90
N LYS A 398 1.10 6.91 -8.25
CA LYS A 398 1.33 8.08 -9.12
C LYS A 398 1.90 9.32 -8.40
N LEU A 399 2.52 9.14 -7.24
CA LEU A 399 3.19 10.22 -6.51
C LEU A 399 4.51 10.63 -7.15
N HIS A 400 4.89 11.88 -6.90
CA HIS A 400 6.12 12.49 -7.41
C HIS A 400 6.74 13.50 -6.46
#